data_AF-A0A2V2PYY4-F1
#
_entry.id   AF-A0A2V2PYY4-F1
#
_cell.length_a   1.000
_cell.length_b   1.000
_cell.length_c   1.000
_cell.angle_alpha   90.00
_cell.angle_beta   90.00
_cell.angle_gamma   90.00
#
_symmetry.space_group_name_H-M   'P 1'
#
loop_
_entity.id
_entity.type
_entity.pdbx_description
1 polymer ?
#
loop_
_entity_poly.entity_id
_entity_poly.type
_entity_poly.pdbx_seq_one_letter_code
_entity_poly.pdbx_strand_id
1 'polypeptide(L)'
;IGAAPRSALAEAAGLEMAERAQGGGIAVDASLRTSDPHIYAAGDVAAVAHPLLGVRLRVEHWANALNSGPAAARAMLGQEVTYDRVPYFFSDQYDLGLEYSGWAPPGSYDEVIIRGDAGKREFIAFWLKDRRVLAGMNVNVWDVTETIQELIRAGQQHDPEALADPSVELSSLL
;
A
#
# COMPACT_ATOMS: atom_id res chain seq x y z
N ILE A 1 12.63 -14.53 -9.79
CA ILE A 1 12.42 -15.13 -8.45
C ILE A 1 11.58 -14.16 -7.64
N GLY A 2 10.31 -14.52 -7.43
CA GLY A 2 9.17 -13.72 -6.93
C GLY A 2 7.89 -14.58 -7.07
N ALA A 3 6.72 -14.10 -6.64
CA ALA A 3 5.45 -14.82 -6.82
C ALA A 3 4.77 -14.47 -8.15
N ALA A 4 3.99 -15.41 -8.69
CA ALA A 4 3.19 -15.19 -9.89
C ALA A 4 1.70 -15.43 -9.57
N PRO A 5 0.79 -14.51 -9.95
CA PRO A 5 -0.63 -14.69 -9.69
C PRO A 5 -1.18 -15.87 -10.50
N ARG A 6 -1.93 -16.77 -9.85
CA ARG A 6 -2.63 -17.87 -10.51
C ARG A 6 -3.86 -17.37 -11.27
N SER A 7 -3.62 -16.86 -12.47
CA SER A 7 -4.58 -16.10 -13.30
C SER A 7 -5.20 -16.90 -14.45
N ALA A 8 -4.75 -18.14 -14.69
CA ALA A 8 -5.16 -18.93 -15.85
C ALA A 8 -6.68 -19.10 -16.02
N LEU A 9 -7.44 -19.19 -14.91
CA LEU A 9 -8.90 -19.29 -14.96
C LEU A 9 -9.55 -17.99 -15.48
N ALA A 10 -9.06 -16.84 -15.00
CA ALA A 10 -9.56 -15.53 -15.40
C ALA A 10 -9.21 -15.22 -16.86
N GLU A 11 -7.98 -15.56 -17.27
CA GLU A 11 -7.54 -15.45 -18.66
C GLU A 11 -8.42 -16.31 -19.59
N ALA A 12 -8.66 -17.57 -19.22
CA ALA A 12 -9.51 -18.48 -19.99
C ALA A 12 -10.98 -18.01 -20.05
N ALA A 13 -11.45 -17.32 -19.02
CA ALA A 13 -12.79 -16.71 -18.96
C ALA A 13 -12.89 -15.38 -19.72
N GLY A 14 -11.77 -14.85 -20.26
CA GLY A 14 -11.76 -13.57 -20.98
C GLY A 14 -11.88 -12.34 -20.09
N LEU A 15 -11.54 -12.46 -18.80
CA LEU A 15 -11.54 -11.32 -17.88
C LEU A 15 -10.37 -10.38 -18.19
N GLU A 16 -10.58 -9.09 -17.92
CA GLU A 16 -9.52 -8.09 -18.06
C GLU A 16 -8.36 -8.41 -17.10
N MET A 17 -7.15 -8.35 -17.63
CA MET A 17 -5.91 -8.62 -16.91
C MET A 17 -5.12 -7.33 -16.78
N ALA A 18 -4.48 -7.13 -15.64
CA ALA A 18 -3.56 -6.03 -15.46
C ALA A 18 -2.27 -6.28 -16.25
N GLU A 19 -1.67 -5.20 -16.73
CA GLU A 19 -0.40 -5.24 -17.45
C GLU A 19 0.70 -5.89 -16.61
N ARG A 20 1.48 -6.80 -17.20
CA ARG A 20 2.59 -7.46 -16.47
C ARG A 20 3.65 -6.47 -16.00
N ALA A 21 3.86 -5.38 -16.73
CA ALA A 21 4.75 -4.30 -16.33
C ALA A 21 4.32 -3.60 -15.02
N GLN A 22 3.03 -3.70 -14.66
CA GLN A 22 2.45 -3.17 -13.42
C GLN A 22 2.23 -4.26 -12.36
N GLY A 23 2.85 -5.43 -12.54
CA GLY A 23 2.76 -6.57 -11.63
C GLY A 23 1.77 -7.66 -12.07
N GLY A 24 0.94 -7.43 -13.10
CA GLY A 24 -0.03 -8.41 -13.59
C GLY A 24 -1.17 -8.71 -12.61
N GLY A 25 -1.91 -9.79 -12.84
CA GLY A 25 -3.07 -10.21 -12.03
C GLY A 25 -4.40 -9.84 -12.67
N ILE A 26 -5.50 -10.24 -12.02
CA ILE A 26 -6.86 -9.98 -12.50
C ILE A 26 -7.17 -8.51 -12.24
N ALA A 27 -7.51 -7.76 -13.28
CA ALA A 27 -7.88 -6.35 -13.12
C ALA A 27 -9.23 -6.25 -12.42
N VAL A 28 -9.29 -5.46 -11.34
CA VAL A 28 -10.54 -5.16 -10.62
C VAL A 28 -10.73 -3.67 -10.36
N ASP A 29 -11.98 -3.23 -10.25
CA ASP A 29 -12.34 -1.88 -9.82
C ASP A 29 -12.07 -1.68 -8.31
N ALA A 30 -12.36 -0.47 -7.79
CA ALA A 30 -12.20 -0.16 -6.37
C ALA A 30 -13.14 -0.97 -5.46
N SER A 31 -14.19 -1.62 -6.02
CA SER A 31 -15.09 -2.53 -5.29
C SER A 31 -14.67 -3.99 -5.43
N LEU A 32 -13.49 -4.27 -5.98
CA LEU A 32 -12.91 -5.60 -6.23
C LEU A 32 -13.67 -6.45 -7.26
N ARG A 33 -14.47 -5.79 -8.11
CA ARG A 33 -15.20 -6.42 -9.22
C ARG A 33 -14.33 -6.48 -10.45
N THR A 34 -14.38 -7.60 -11.17
CA THR A 34 -13.68 -7.76 -12.45
C THR A 34 -14.43 -7.06 -13.59
N SER A 35 -13.96 -7.24 -14.84
CA SER A 35 -14.69 -6.80 -16.04
C SER A 35 -16.05 -7.48 -16.23
N ASP A 36 -16.26 -8.64 -15.60
CA ASP A 36 -17.59 -9.26 -15.49
C ASP A 36 -18.27 -8.79 -14.19
N PRO A 37 -19.51 -8.26 -14.25
CA PRO A 37 -20.20 -7.71 -13.08
C PRO A 37 -20.56 -8.74 -12.00
N HIS A 38 -20.49 -10.03 -12.30
CA HIS A 38 -20.79 -11.13 -11.38
C HIS A 38 -19.54 -11.84 -10.85
N ILE A 39 -18.34 -11.45 -11.31
CA ILE A 39 -17.08 -12.06 -10.90
C ILE A 39 -16.24 -11.02 -10.16
N TYR A 40 -15.66 -11.44 -9.03
CA TYR A 40 -14.82 -10.62 -8.16
C TYR A 40 -13.50 -11.34 -7.90
N ALA A 41 -12.46 -10.57 -7.62
CA ALA A 41 -11.15 -11.10 -7.23
C ALA A 41 -10.61 -10.36 -6.01
N ALA A 42 -9.99 -11.10 -5.08
CA ALA A 42 -9.40 -10.57 -3.86
C ALA A 42 -8.08 -11.29 -3.54
N GLY A 43 -7.28 -10.71 -2.65
CA GLY A 43 -5.94 -11.19 -2.30
C GLY A 43 -4.90 -11.01 -3.40
N ASP A 44 -3.86 -11.83 -3.37
CA ASP A 44 -2.64 -11.68 -4.19
C ASP A 44 -2.87 -11.70 -5.71
N VAL A 45 -4.00 -12.26 -6.16
CA VAL A 45 -4.34 -12.35 -7.58
C VAL A 45 -4.94 -11.05 -8.12
N ALA A 46 -5.49 -10.20 -7.25
CA ALA A 46 -6.27 -9.03 -7.62
C ALA A 46 -5.38 -7.79 -7.79
N ALA A 47 -5.48 -7.15 -8.95
CA ALA A 47 -4.84 -5.89 -9.27
C ALA A 47 -5.89 -4.77 -9.23
N VAL A 48 -5.98 -4.08 -8.09
CA VAL A 48 -7.03 -3.10 -7.78
C VAL A 48 -6.73 -1.76 -8.43
N ALA A 49 -7.71 -1.15 -9.08
CA ALA A 49 -7.66 0.27 -9.44
C ALA A 49 -7.75 1.10 -8.15
N HIS A 50 -6.60 1.45 -7.57
CA HIS A 50 -6.50 1.98 -6.21
C HIS A 50 -6.89 3.46 -6.17
N PRO A 51 -8.01 3.84 -5.53
CA PRO A 51 -8.56 5.19 -5.61
C PRO A 51 -7.65 6.23 -4.96
N LEU A 52 -7.03 5.90 -3.81
CA LEU A 52 -6.08 6.80 -3.13
C LEU A 52 -4.81 7.09 -3.96
N LEU A 53 -4.29 6.09 -4.68
CA LEU A 53 -2.99 6.19 -5.36
C LEU A 53 -3.13 6.55 -6.84
N GLY A 54 -4.34 6.51 -7.40
CA GLY A 54 -4.60 6.77 -8.81
C GLY A 54 -3.95 5.77 -9.77
N VAL A 55 -3.50 4.61 -9.28
CA VAL A 55 -2.82 3.57 -10.06
C VAL A 55 -3.45 2.21 -9.82
N ARG A 56 -3.25 1.29 -10.77
CA ARG A 56 -3.58 -0.12 -10.58
C ARG A 56 -2.46 -0.81 -9.81
N LEU A 57 -2.79 -1.48 -8.71
CA LEU A 57 -1.80 -2.11 -7.82
C LEU A 57 -2.23 -3.52 -7.42
N ARG A 58 -1.27 -4.45 -7.43
CA ARG A 58 -1.40 -5.78 -6.86
C ARG A 58 -0.53 -5.87 -5.61
N VAL A 59 -1.13 -6.22 -4.47
CA VAL A 59 -0.46 -6.27 -3.17
C VAL A 59 -0.37 -7.72 -2.71
N GLU A 60 0.85 -8.23 -2.54
CA GLU A 60 1.15 -9.61 -2.15
C GLU A 60 1.44 -9.69 -0.64
N HIS A 61 0.40 -9.53 0.18
CA HIS A 61 0.57 -9.53 1.63
C HIS A 61 -0.65 -10.07 2.37
N TRP A 62 -0.42 -10.71 3.51
CA TRP A 62 -1.47 -11.29 4.35
C TRP A 62 -2.55 -10.27 4.73
N ALA A 63 -2.17 -9.03 5.08
CA ALA A 63 -3.14 -7.99 5.43
C ALA A 63 -4.02 -7.59 4.22
N ASN A 64 -3.47 -7.59 3.00
CA ASN A 64 -4.27 -7.36 1.80
C ASN A 64 -5.30 -8.48 1.62
N ALA A 65 -4.89 -9.75 1.73
CA ALA A 65 -5.82 -10.89 1.64
C ALA A 65 -6.90 -10.85 2.72
N LEU A 66 -6.52 -10.54 3.97
CA LEU A 66 -7.45 -10.41 5.10
C LEU A 66 -8.53 -9.35 4.86
N ASN A 67 -8.15 -8.20 4.28
CA ASN A 67 -9.05 -7.06 4.14
C ASN A 67 -9.84 -7.05 2.82
N SER A 68 -9.25 -7.53 1.73
CA SER A 68 -9.88 -7.54 0.40
C SER A 68 -11.00 -8.59 0.31
N GLY A 69 -10.87 -9.75 0.96
CA GLY A 69 -11.92 -10.77 0.97
C GLY A 69 -13.28 -10.27 1.48
N PRO A 70 -13.35 -9.71 2.71
CA PRO A 70 -14.57 -9.12 3.24
C PRO A 70 -15.09 -7.93 2.42
N ALA A 71 -14.22 -7.14 1.80
CA ALA A 71 -14.61 -6.04 0.93
C ALA A 71 -15.31 -6.55 -0.34
N ALA A 72 -14.75 -7.56 -1.00
CA ALA A 72 -15.37 -8.20 -2.16
C ALA A 72 -16.72 -8.83 -1.80
N ALA A 73 -16.82 -9.49 -0.64
CA ALA A 73 -18.07 -10.06 -0.17
C ALA A 73 -19.17 -9.00 0.04
N ARG A 74 -18.84 -7.84 0.62
CA ARG A 74 -19.77 -6.72 0.76
C ARG A 74 -20.22 -6.18 -0.61
N ALA A 75 -19.30 -6.06 -1.57
CA ALA A 75 -19.62 -5.64 -2.93
C ALA A 75 -20.55 -6.65 -3.64
N MET A 76 -20.34 -7.96 -3.46
CA MET A 76 -21.24 -9.01 -3.97
C MET A 76 -22.66 -8.90 -3.38
N LEU A 77 -22.78 -8.43 -2.13
CA LEU A 77 -24.06 -8.21 -1.46
C LEU A 77 -24.74 -6.88 -1.87
N GLY A 78 -24.19 -6.17 -2.86
CA GLY A 78 -24.73 -4.90 -3.34
C GLY A 78 -24.48 -3.71 -2.41
N GLN A 79 -23.55 -3.84 -1.45
CA GLN A 79 -23.16 -2.72 -0.60
C GLN A 79 -22.19 -1.81 -1.35
N GLU A 80 -22.24 -0.51 -1.06
CA GLU A 80 -21.26 0.44 -1.55
C GLU A 80 -19.91 0.18 -0.85
N VAL A 81 -18.89 -0.13 -1.64
CA VAL A 81 -17.55 -0.46 -1.16
C VAL A 81 -16.51 0.23 -2.03
N THR A 82 -15.59 0.92 -1.36
CA THR A 82 -14.37 1.46 -1.94
C THR A 82 -13.18 0.87 -1.19
N TYR A 83 -12.32 0.14 -1.88
CA TYR A 83 -11.11 -0.45 -1.33
C TYR A 83 -9.95 0.53 -1.52
N ASP A 84 -9.76 1.40 -0.52
CA ASP A 84 -8.80 2.51 -0.50
C ASP A 84 -7.73 2.37 0.60
N ARG A 85 -7.64 1.20 1.23
CA ARG A 85 -6.67 0.95 2.31
C ARG A 85 -5.26 1.19 1.82
N VAL A 86 -4.50 2.02 2.55
CA VAL A 86 -3.07 2.23 2.30
C VAL A 86 -2.37 0.86 2.26
N PRO A 87 -1.62 0.54 1.18
CA PRO A 87 -0.90 -0.73 1.10
C PRO A 87 0.04 -0.88 2.29
N TYR A 88 0.06 -2.07 2.87
CA TYR A 88 0.80 -2.35 4.08
C TYR A 88 1.49 -3.71 3.98
N PHE A 89 2.76 -3.76 4.39
CA PHE A 89 3.48 -5.00 4.62
C PHE A 89 4.37 -4.90 5.85
N PHE A 90 4.70 -6.04 6.44
CA PHE A 90 5.73 -6.12 7.48
C PHE A 90 6.74 -7.22 7.18
N SER A 91 7.89 -7.14 7.82
CA SER A 91 8.92 -8.17 7.77
C SER A 91 9.68 -8.17 9.09
N ASP A 92 9.93 -9.37 9.62
CA ASP A 92 10.85 -9.58 10.72
C ASP A 92 12.13 -10.24 10.20
N GLN A 93 13.27 -9.61 10.44
CA GLN A 93 14.58 -10.09 10.01
C GLN A 93 15.57 -9.94 11.16
N TYR A 94 15.88 -11.05 11.83
CA TYR A 94 16.71 -11.04 13.04
C TYR A 94 16.12 -10.12 14.12
N ASP A 95 16.83 -9.05 14.49
CA ASP A 95 16.45 -8.02 15.45
C ASP A 95 15.78 -6.80 14.80
N LEU A 96 15.45 -6.88 13.50
CA LEU A 96 14.72 -5.84 12.78
C LEU A 96 13.25 -6.23 12.64
N GLY A 97 12.38 -5.47 13.28
CA GLY A 97 10.97 -5.38 12.90
C GLY A 97 10.76 -4.22 11.95
N LEU A 98 10.25 -4.50 10.75
CA LEU A 98 9.96 -3.50 9.73
C LEU A 98 8.48 -3.50 9.40
N GLU A 99 7.87 -2.33 9.39
CA GLU A 99 6.52 -2.13 8.85
C GLU A 99 6.59 -1.02 7.80
N TYR A 100 5.96 -1.26 6.65
CA TYR A 100 5.92 -0.33 5.52
C TYR A 100 4.48 -0.05 5.14
N SER A 101 4.17 1.23 5.02
CA SER A 101 2.88 1.73 4.55
C SER A 101 3.07 2.62 3.33
N GLY A 102 2.19 2.48 2.34
CA GLY A 102 2.16 3.33 1.14
C GLY A 102 2.68 2.65 -0.11
N TRP A 103 3.03 3.46 -1.10
CA TRP A 103 3.55 2.97 -2.37
C TRP A 103 4.49 3.99 -3.00
N ALA A 104 5.79 3.66 -3.03
CA ALA A 104 6.83 4.52 -3.60
C ALA A 104 7.78 3.70 -4.49
N PRO A 105 7.36 3.31 -5.71
CA PRO A 105 8.22 2.57 -6.63
C PRO A 105 9.45 3.39 -7.04
N PRO A 106 10.56 2.73 -7.45
CA PRO A 106 11.76 3.43 -7.91
C PRO A 106 11.44 4.47 -9.00
N GLY A 107 11.90 5.71 -8.80
CA GLY A 107 11.67 6.83 -9.71
C GLY A 107 10.36 7.61 -9.47
N SER A 108 9.51 7.20 -8.52
CA SER A 108 8.29 7.95 -8.17
C SER A 108 8.48 8.99 -7.07
N TYR A 109 9.65 9.01 -6.43
CA TYR A 109 9.97 9.89 -5.31
C TYR A 109 11.26 10.67 -5.62
N ASP A 110 11.40 11.85 -5.04
CA ASP A 110 12.57 12.73 -5.17
C ASP A 110 13.41 12.82 -3.90
N GLU A 111 12.87 12.38 -2.76
CA GLU A 111 13.53 12.47 -1.47
C GLU A 111 13.22 11.28 -0.57
N VAL A 112 14.19 10.88 0.26
CA VAL A 112 14.00 9.95 1.37
C VAL A 112 14.51 10.59 2.65
N ILE A 113 13.63 10.75 3.62
CA ILE A 113 13.94 11.38 4.92
C ILE A 113 14.02 10.30 5.98
N ILE A 114 15.06 10.36 6.81
CA ILE A 114 15.22 9.51 7.99
C ILE A 114 14.90 10.31 9.24
N ARG A 115 13.97 9.78 10.04
CA ARG A 115 13.59 10.29 11.36
C ARG A 115 14.04 9.28 12.42
N GLY A 116 14.98 9.67 13.27
CA GLY A 116 15.60 8.77 14.26
C GLY A 116 17.03 8.38 13.88
N ASP A 117 17.48 7.20 14.29
CA ASP A 117 18.88 6.76 14.16
C ASP A 117 18.99 5.43 13.41
N ALA A 118 19.32 5.53 12.12
CA ALA A 118 19.56 4.36 11.27
C ALA A 118 20.76 3.50 11.73
N GLY A 119 21.75 4.10 12.39
CA GLY A 119 22.89 3.38 12.97
C GLY A 119 22.49 2.49 14.14
N LYS A 120 21.44 2.87 14.87
CA LYS A 120 20.82 2.08 15.96
C LYS A 120 19.68 1.17 15.50
N ARG A 121 19.32 1.21 14.21
CA ARG A 121 18.19 0.45 13.65
C ARG A 121 16.86 0.80 14.32
N GLU A 122 16.70 2.07 14.70
CA GLU A 122 15.49 2.60 15.32
C GLU A 122 15.15 3.93 14.64
N PHE A 123 14.36 3.86 13.58
CA PHE A 123 14.06 5.00 12.73
C PHE A 123 12.78 4.81 11.90
N ILE A 124 12.29 5.91 11.34
CA ILE A 124 11.26 5.92 10.29
C ILE A 124 11.89 6.50 9.03
N ALA A 125 11.76 5.80 7.90
CA ALA A 125 12.08 6.32 6.58
C ALA A 125 10.80 6.80 5.89
N PHE A 126 10.78 8.02 5.37
CA PHE A 126 9.70 8.56 4.56
C PHE A 126 10.16 8.73 3.12
N TRP A 127 9.38 8.27 2.15
CA TRP A 127 9.58 8.55 0.73
C TRP A 127 8.66 9.69 0.32
N LEU A 128 9.23 10.74 -0.27
CA LEU A 128 8.50 11.95 -0.63
C LEU A 128 8.55 12.23 -2.13
N LYS A 129 7.47 12.85 -2.61
CA LYS A 129 7.41 13.49 -3.94
C LYS A 129 6.83 14.88 -3.77
N ASP A 130 7.56 15.91 -4.18
CA ASP A 130 7.15 17.31 -4.05
C ASP A 130 6.70 17.66 -2.61
N ARG A 131 7.45 17.15 -1.62
CA ARG A 131 7.21 17.26 -0.16
C ARG A 131 5.97 16.54 0.38
N ARG A 132 5.31 15.70 -0.42
CA ARG A 132 4.18 14.86 0.02
C ARG A 132 4.67 13.45 0.34
N VAL A 133 4.20 12.87 1.44
CA VAL A 133 4.57 11.51 1.85
C VAL A 133 3.86 10.49 0.96
N LEU A 134 4.63 9.71 0.19
CA LEU A 134 4.12 8.60 -0.62
C LEU A 134 4.11 7.27 0.13
N ALA A 135 5.10 7.08 0.99
CA ALA A 135 5.26 5.89 1.81
C ALA A 135 6.08 6.20 3.07
N GLY A 136 5.89 5.38 4.10
CA GLY A 136 6.73 5.38 5.30
C GLY A 136 7.07 3.97 5.73
N MET A 137 8.27 3.78 6.28
CA MET A 137 8.74 2.53 6.85
C MET A 137 9.30 2.76 8.25
N ASN A 138 8.65 2.23 9.27
CA ASN A 138 9.16 2.22 10.63
C ASN A 138 9.98 0.95 10.88
N VAL A 139 11.17 1.14 11.46
CA VAL A 139 12.12 0.09 11.82
C VAL A 139 12.36 0.14 13.31
N ASN A 140 11.90 -0.89 14.04
CA ASN A 140 11.88 -0.97 15.50
C ASN A 140 11.26 0.23 16.23
N VAL A 141 10.47 1.04 15.51
CA VAL A 141 9.62 2.09 16.07
C VAL A 141 8.19 1.59 15.98
N TRP A 142 7.51 1.47 17.11
CA TRP A 142 6.20 0.84 17.22
C TRP A 142 5.09 1.89 17.39
N ASP A 143 3.85 1.47 17.17
CA ASP A 143 2.65 2.30 17.38
C ASP A 143 2.57 3.58 16.51
N VAL A 144 3.30 3.64 15.39
CA VAL A 144 3.33 4.79 14.45
C VAL A 144 2.64 4.53 13.11
N THR A 145 2.24 3.28 12.84
CA THR A 145 1.76 2.84 11.53
C THR A 145 0.50 3.58 11.09
N GLU A 146 -0.45 3.82 11.99
CA GLU A 146 -1.66 4.59 11.65
C GLU A 146 -1.31 6.04 11.32
N THR A 147 -0.48 6.71 12.13
CA THR A 147 -0.04 8.09 11.86
C THR A 147 0.67 8.21 10.51
N ILE A 148 1.52 7.24 10.16
CA ILE A 148 2.17 7.19 8.84
C ILE A 148 1.13 7.06 7.73
N GLN A 149 0.13 6.20 7.90
CA GLN A 149 -0.96 6.04 6.93
C GLN A 149 -1.82 7.31 6.80
N GLU A 150 -2.06 8.03 7.90
CA GLU A 150 -2.78 9.31 7.89
C GLU A 150 -1.99 10.39 7.14
N LEU A 151 -0.67 10.49 7.33
CA LEU A 151 0.19 11.39 6.53
C LEU A 151 0.09 11.09 5.02
N ILE A 152 0.10 9.80 4.66
CA ILE A 152 -0.06 9.37 3.25
C ILE A 152 -1.45 9.74 2.71
N ARG A 153 -2.51 9.50 3.49
CA ARG A 153 -3.90 9.82 3.09
C ARG A 153 -4.13 11.32 2.96
N ALA A 154 -3.57 12.11 3.87
CA ALA A 154 -3.66 13.56 3.84
C ALA A 154 -3.02 14.12 2.56
N GLY A 155 -1.92 13.50 2.13
CA GLY A 155 -1.21 13.86 0.92
C GLY A 155 -0.73 15.30 0.92
N GLN A 156 -0.64 15.97 2.08
CA GLN A 156 -0.25 17.37 2.20
C GLN A 156 1.26 17.54 2.04
N GLN A 157 1.71 18.78 1.82
CA GLN A 157 3.14 19.07 1.83
C GLN A 157 3.62 19.24 3.26
N HIS A 158 4.68 18.54 3.64
CA HIS A 158 5.28 18.64 4.97
C HIS A 158 6.60 19.41 4.92
N ASP A 159 7.00 19.96 6.06
CA ASP A 159 8.35 20.48 6.28
C ASP A 159 9.35 19.34 6.46
N PRO A 160 10.33 19.16 5.54
CA PRO A 160 11.33 18.12 5.65
C PRO A 160 12.08 18.11 6.97
N GLU A 161 12.36 19.31 7.52
CA GLU A 161 13.11 19.43 8.79
C GLU A 161 12.26 18.92 9.96
N ALA A 162 10.99 19.33 10.04
CA ALA A 162 10.07 18.85 11.07
C ALA A 162 9.78 17.34 10.94
N LEU A 163 9.69 16.83 9.71
CA LEU A 163 9.46 15.40 9.46
C LEU A 163 10.67 14.55 9.92
N ALA A 164 11.89 15.06 9.74
CA ALA A 164 13.13 14.41 10.17
C ALA A 164 13.37 14.48 11.69
N ASP A 165 12.86 15.51 12.38
CA ASP A 165 13.19 15.81 13.77
C ASP A 165 12.43 14.90 14.77
N PRO A 166 13.09 13.93 15.43
CA PRO A 166 12.45 13.03 16.38
C PRO A 166 11.88 13.74 17.64
N SER A 167 12.26 14.99 17.90
CA SER A 167 11.74 15.77 19.03
C SER A 167 10.36 16.39 18.77
N VAL A 168 9.97 16.54 17.49
CA VAL A 168 8.61 16.94 17.08
C VAL A 168 7.72 15.70 17.13
N GLU A 169 6.61 15.73 17.86
CA GLU A 169 5.71 14.58 17.94
C GLU A 169 5.10 14.27 16.56
N LEU A 170 5.06 12.98 16.15
CA LEU A 170 4.72 12.62 14.77
C LEU A 170 3.27 12.96 14.42
N SER A 171 2.31 12.76 15.34
CA SER A 171 0.90 13.11 15.12
C SER A 171 0.66 14.61 15.01
N SER A 172 1.55 15.46 15.53
CA SER A 172 1.49 16.91 15.35
C SER A 172 1.78 17.37 13.91
N LEU A 173 2.25 16.46 13.04
CA LEU A 173 2.51 16.72 11.63
C LEU A 173 1.31 16.45 10.71
N LEU A 174 0.18 15.99 11.24
CA LEU A 174 -1.06 15.69 10.50
C LEU A 174 -1.80 16.95 10.02
#